data_AF-A0A1G3BXK3-F1
#
_entry.id   AF-A0A1G3BXK3-F1
#
_cell.length_a   1.000
_cell.length_b   1.000
_cell.length_c   1.000
_cell.angle_alpha   90.00
_cell.angle_beta   90.00
_cell.angle_gamma   90.00
#
_symmetry.space_group_name_H-M   'P 1'
#
loop_
_entity.id
_entity.type
_entity.pdbx_description
1 polymer ?
#
loop_
_entity_poly.entity_id
_entity_poly.type
_entity_poly.pdbx_seq_one_letter_code
_entity_poly.pdbx_strand_id
1 'polypeptide(L)'
;MGLSLIGSSIKIAVKQIAGKIAKRIVCACKVGDVFEQGQRFGMIKFGSRVEVFVPNSIKFEVMVKVGDKVTAGKTILGRIL
;
A
#
# COMPACT_ATOMS: atom_id res chain seq x y z
N MET A 1 -0.69 -9.47 -3.11
CA MET A 1 -1.55 -8.96 -4.21
C MET A 1 -0.79 -7.80 -4.84
N GLY A 2 -0.52 -7.84 -6.14
CA GLY A 2 0.17 -6.75 -6.84
C GLY A 2 -0.81 -5.62 -7.15
N LEU A 3 -0.44 -4.37 -6.89
CA LEU A 3 -1.17 -3.18 -7.31
C LEU A 3 -0.36 -2.48 -8.40
N SER A 4 -0.99 -2.20 -9.52
CA SER A 4 -0.38 -1.36 -10.56
C SER A 4 -0.91 0.05 -10.36
N LEU A 5 -0.02 1.04 -10.30
CA LEU A 5 -0.43 2.45 -10.23
C LEU A 5 -0.83 2.92 -11.63
N ILE A 6 -1.96 3.62 -11.74
CA ILE A 6 -2.42 4.17 -13.02
C ILE A 6 -1.46 5.28 -13.45
N GLY A 7 -0.93 5.20 -14.67
CA GLY A 7 -0.07 6.23 -15.27
C GLY A 7 1.41 5.89 -15.41
N SER A 8 1.86 4.74 -14.90
CA SER A 8 3.21 4.21 -15.18
C SER A 8 3.15 2.68 -15.30
N SER A 9 3.98 2.07 -16.14
CA SER A 9 4.10 0.59 -16.25
C SER A 9 4.72 -0.06 -15.00
N ILE A 10 4.67 0.62 -13.86
CA ILE A 10 5.31 0.28 -12.62
C ILE A 10 4.33 -0.51 -11.76
N LYS A 11 4.73 -1.73 -11.44
CA LYS A 11 3.99 -2.63 -10.55
C LYS A 11 4.60 -2.57 -9.17
N ILE A 12 3.79 -2.27 -8.17
CA ILE A 12 4.18 -2.27 -6.75
C ILE A 12 3.38 -3.38 -6.07
N ALA A 13 3.99 -4.18 -5.19
CA ALA A 13 3.21 -5.14 -4.42
C ALA A 13 2.84 -4.55 -3.06
N VAL A 14 1.61 -4.79 -2.62
CA VAL A 14 1.18 -4.44 -1.27
C VAL A 14 0.72 -5.70 -0.56
N LYS A 15 1.23 -5.90 0.65
CA LYS A 15 0.86 -7.02 1.51
C LYS A 15 0.23 -6.47 2.78
N GLN A 16 -1.04 -6.78 2.96
CA GLN A 16 -1.73 -6.54 4.23
C GLN A 16 -1.47 -7.74 5.13
N ILE A 17 -0.87 -7.50 6.29
CA ILE A 17 -0.59 -8.53 7.28
C ILE A 17 -1.53 -8.30 8.44
N ALA A 18 -2.33 -9.29 8.82
CA ALA A 18 -3.15 -9.29 10.01
C ALA A 18 -2.40 -9.96 11.17
N GLY A 19 -2.38 -9.33 12.34
CA GLY A 19 -1.82 -9.89 13.56
C GLY A 19 -2.77 -10.89 14.24
N LYS A 20 -2.30 -11.53 15.32
CA LYS A 20 -3.05 -12.54 16.11
C LYS A 20 -4.38 -12.01 16.68
N ILE A 21 -4.48 -10.70 16.94
CA ILE A 21 -5.68 -10.01 17.44
C ILE A 21 -6.51 -9.40 16.30
N ALA A 22 -5.86 -8.88 15.26
CA ALA A 22 -6.49 -8.29 14.08
C ALA A 22 -6.98 -9.37 13.10
N LYS A 23 -8.10 -10.04 13.42
CA LYS A 23 -8.57 -11.23 12.70
C LYS A 23 -9.32 -10.98 11.38
N ARG A 24 -9.42 -9.73 10.89
CA ARG A 24 -10.28 -9.44 9.72
C ARG A 24 -9.64 -8.43 8.77
N ILE A 25 -8.98 -8.96 7.74
CA ILE A 25 -8.66 -8.21 6.51
C ILE A 25 -9.91 -8.19 5.64
N VAL A 26 -10.29 -7.01 5.17
CA VAL A 26 -11.30 -6.82 4.13
C VAL A 26 -10.59 -6.25 2.91
N CYS A 27 -10.29 -7.08 1.91
CA CYS A 27 -9.87 -6.60 0.59
C CYS A 27 -11.07 -6.73 -0.34
N ALA A 28 -11.60 -5.58 -0.79
CA ALA A 28 -12.66 -5.53 -1.79
C ALA A 28 -12.11 -5.60 -3.23
N CYS A 29 -10.79 -5.48 -3.34
CA CYS A 29 -9.99 -5.52 -4.55
C CYS A 29 -10.10 -6.84 -5.33
N LYS A 30 -10.36 -6.72 -6.63
CA LYS A 30 -10.34 -7.81 -7.62
C LYS A 30 -9.25 -7.55 -8.67
N VAL A 31 -8.87 -8.61 -9.37
CA VAL A 31 -7.93 -8.50 -10.49
C VAL A 31 -8.56 -7.67 -11.59
N GLY A 32 -7.84 -6.65 -12.05
CA GLY A 32 -8.31 -5.71 -13.07
C GLY A 32 -9.01 -4.46 -12.53
N ASP A 33 -9.23 -4.37 -11.21
CA ASP A 33 -9.79 -3.15 -10.61
C ASP A 33 -8.84 -1.96 -10.78
N VAL A 34 -9.44 -0.81 -11.06
CA VAL A 34 -8.77 0.49 -11.23
C VAL A 34 -9.17 1.35 -10.04
N PHE A 35 -8.18 1.93 -9.34
CA PHE A 35 -8.40 2.74 -8.14
C PHE A 35 -7.88 4.15 -8.33
N GLU A 36 -8.65 5.15 -7.90
CA GLU A 36 -8.20 6.52 -7.80
C GLU A 36 -7.23 6.71 -6.63
N GLN A 37 -6.41 7.76 -6.70
CA GLN A 37 -5.49 8.09 -5.61
C GLN A 37 -6.26 8.34 -4.31
N GLY A 38 -5.83 7.70 -3.22
CA GLY A 38 -6.49 7.79 -1.92
C GLY A 38 -7.75 6.93 -1.79
N GLN A 39 -8.22 6.29 -2.87
CA GLN A 39 -9.32 5.36 -2.80
C GLN A 39 -8.94 4.13 -1.96
N ARG A 40 -9.87 3.70 -1.12
CA ARG A 40 -9.66 2.54 -0.27
C ARG A 40 -9.87 1.26 -1.06
N PHE A 41 -8.80 0.50 -1.28
CA PHE A 41 -8.87 -0.84 -1.87
C PHE A 41 -9.11 -1.96 -0.83
N GLY A 42 -8.79 -1.70 0.45
CA GLY A 42 -9.06 -2.62 1.54
C GLY A 42 -8.89 -1.99 2.93
N MET A 43 -9.09 -2.79 3.97
CA MET A 43 -8.99 -2.39 5.37
C MET A 43 -8.55 -3.56 6.24
N ILE A 44 -7.63 -3.30 7.16
CA ILE A 44 -7.28 -4.22 8.24
C ILE A 44 -8.01 -3.76 9.51
N LYS A 45 -8.93 -4.57 10.04
CA LYS A 45 -9.67 -4.24 11.26
C LYS A 45 -8.80 -4.52 12.49
N PHE A 46 -8.85 -3.61 13.47
CA PHE A 46 -8.13 -3.67 14.75
C PHE A 46 -6.60 -3.51 14.68
N GLY A 47 -6.10 -2.85 13.63
CA GLY A 47 -4.72 -2.41 13.54
C GLY A 47 -3.74 -3.56 13.26
N SER A 48 -2.85 -3.36 12.29
CA SER A 48 -1.80 -4.34 11.98
C SER A 48 -0.72 -3.67 11.15
N ARG A 49 -0.17 -4.36 10.13
CA ARG A 49 0.91 -3.88 9.28
C ARG A 49 0.55 -3.97 7.80
N VAL A 50 1.04 -3.00 7.04
CA VAL A 50 1.09 -3.06 5.57
C VAL A 50 2.56 -3.00 5.15
N GLU A 51 2.95 -3.89 4.24
CA GLU A 51 4.25 -3.86 3.58
C GLU A 51 4.06 -3.44 2.12
N VAL A 52 4.91 -2.55 1.64
CA VAL A 52 4.93 -2.06 0.26
C VAL A 52 6.27 -2.45 -0.37
N PHE A 53 6.21 -3.15 -1.49
CA PHE A 53 7.37 -3.65 -2.21
C PHE A 53 7.50 -2.92 -3.53
N VAL A 54 8.60 -2.20 -3.69
CA VAL A 54 8.94 -1.47 -4.92
C VAL A 54 10.04 -2.25 -5.65
N PRO A 55 9.93 -2.44 -6.99
CA PRO A 55 10.99 -3.06 -7.77
C PRO A 55 12.33 -2.31 -7.67
N ASN A 56 13.43 -3.03 -7.47
CA ASN A 56 14.78 -2.45 -7.39
C ASN A 56 15.23 -1.78 -8.70
N SER A 57 14.55 -2.05 -9.82
CA SER A 57 14.81 -1.41 -11.11
C SER A 57 14.34 0.04 -11.18
N ILE A 58 13.70 0.55 -10.13
CA ILE A 58 13.08 1.88 -10.07
C ILE A 58 13.79 2.71 -9.02
N LYS A 59 14.14 3.95 -9.38
CA LYS A 59 14.63 4.91 -8.39
C LYS A 59 13.48 5.34 -7.50
N PHE A 60 13.58 5.05 -6.21
CA PHE A 60 12.54 5.33 -5.23
C PHE A 60 13.14 6.06 -4.02
N GLU A 61 12.59 7.23 -3.72
CA GLU A 61 12.93 8.03 -2.55
C GLU A 61 11.89 7.78 -1.44
N VAL A 62 12.35 7.33 -0.27
CA VAL A 62 11.47 7.12 0.89
C VAL A 62 11.24 8.45 1.60
N MET A 63 9.96 8.82 1.78
CA MET A 63 9.55 10.13 2.30
C MET A 63 9.12 10.10 3.78
N VAL A 64 9.25 8.94 4.44
CA VAL A 64 8.89 8.72 5.85
C VAL A 64 10.02 8.04 6.61
N LYS A 65 10.06 8.23 7.92
CA LYS A 65 11.06 7.64 8.82
C LYS A 65 10.41 6.74 9.87
N VAL A 66 11.22 5.88 10.47
CA VAL A 66 10.77 5.04 11.59
C VAL A 66 10.34 5.93 12.75
N GLY A 67 9.13 5.70 13.25
CA GLY A 67 8.51 6.50 14.32
C GLY A 67 7.50 7.54 13.84
N ASP A 68 7.46 7.84 12.53
CA ASP A 68 6.49 8.78 11.98
C ASP A 68 5.05 8.25 12.12
N LYS A 69 4.13 9.16 12.48
CA LYS A 69 2.70 8.88 12.43
C LYS A 69 2.22 8.99 10.99
N VAL A 70 1.70 7.90 10.44
CA VAL A 70 1.18 7.84 9.07
C VAL A 70 -0.34 7.67 9.06
N THR A 71 -1.00 8.26 8.06
CA THR A 71 -2.44 8.14 7.82
C THR A 71 -2.69 7.56 6.43
N ALA A 72 -3.44 6.45 6.37
CA ALA A 72 -3.76 5.77 5.11
C ALA A 72 -4.48 6.70 4.13
N GLY A 73 -4.09 6.65 2.86
CA GLY A 73 -4.65 7.49 1.79
C GLY A 73 -4.24 8.96 1.84
N LYS A 74 -3.43 9.39 2.83
CA LYS A 74 -2.96 10.79 2.97
C LYS A 74 -1.45 10.91 3.02
N THR A 75 -0.78 10.10 3.84
CA THR A 75 0.68 10.18 4.00
C THR A 75 1.38 9.58 2.80
N ILE A 76 2.28 10.36 2.19
CA ILE A 76 3.14 9.90 1.08
C ILE A 76 4.27 9.06 1.68
N LEU A 77 4.36 7.78 1.30
CA LEU A 77 5.42 6.87 1.77
C LEU A 77 6.73 7.03 1.00
N GLY A 78 6.64 7.41 -0.27
CA GLY A 78 7.80 7.63 -1.12
C GLY A 78 7.42 8.15 -2.50
N ARG A 79 8.42 8.57 -3.26
CA ARG A 79 8.30 9.09 -4.62
C ARG A 79 9.15 8.26 -5.58
N ILE A 80 8.59 7.99 -6.74
CA ILE A 80 9.34 7.44 -7.87
C ILE A 80 10.03 8.62 -8.56
N LEU A 81 11.32 8.46 -8.88
CA LEU A 81 12.17 9.45 -9.56
C LEU A 81 12.37 9.08 -11.02
#